data_AF-A0AAN8JKH3-F1
#
_entry.id   AF-A0AAN8JKH3-F1
#
_cell.length_a   1.000
_cell.length_b   1.000
_cell.length_c   1.000
_cell.angle_alpha   90.00
_cell.angle_beta   90.00
_cell.angle_gamma   90.00
#
_symmetry.space_group_name_H-M   'P 1'
#
loop_
_entity.id
_entity.type
_entity.pdbx_description
1 polymer ?
#
loop_
_entity_poly.entity_id
_entity_poly.type
_entity_poly.pdbx_seq_one_letter_code
_entity_poly.pdbx_strand_id
1 'polypeptide(L)'
;MVEYSQKTPEIVSDWNLLIKNVKPSDAGLYECKITATTILKRTVQLNVIGPPLHKAGISVQGKEYVEHGDSIVLECNATGGPIIPDDIDWFKNGDKIDSHKYSNIVVTKYRSLENRALISHLIIDRSTKDDTGTYICRSSLDEINKKTVTVLVADSSNVKREPGRSKSGSSRTHRHPEHS
;
A
#
# COMPACT_ATOMS: atom_id res chain seq x y z
N MET A 1 -18.46 64.83 -26.17
CA MET A 1 -18.37 64.96 -24.70
C MET A 1 -18.73 63.60 -24.14
N VAL A 2 -17.75 62.86 -23.61
CA VAL A 2 -17.91 61.48 -23.13
C VAL A 2 -18.14 61.56 -21.63
N GLU A 3 -19.32 61.14 -21.16
CA GLU A 3 -19.60 61.02 -19.73
C GLU A 3 -18.90 59.78 -19.17
N TYR A 4 -17.95 59.99 -18.27
CA TYR A 4 -17.38 58.92 -17.45
C TYR A 4 -18.31 58.67 -16.26
N SER A 5 -19.15 57.63 -16.36
CA SER A 5 -19.80 57.05 -15.18
C SER A 5 -18.75 56.31 -14.35
N GLN A 6 -18.17 57.00 -13.36
CA GLN A 6 -17.40 56.34 -12.31
C GLN A 6 -18.34 55.44 -11.50
N LYS A 7 -18.32 54.14 -11.79
CA LYS A 7 -18.92 53.12 -10.94
C LYS A 7 -18.15 53.16 -9.62
N THR A 8 -18.78 53.68 -8.57
CA THR A 8 -18.25 53.66 -7.21
C THR A 8 -17.80 52.24 -6.88
N PRO A 9 -16.57 52.02 -6.39
CA PRO A 9 -16.20 50.70 -5.91
C PRO A 9 -17.10 50.39 -4.71
N GLU A 10 -17.97 49.39 -4.84
CA GLU A 10 -18.51 48.71 -3.67
C GLU A 10 -17.31 48.21 -2.88
N ILE A 11 -17.09 48.79 -1.71
CA ILE A 11 -16.12 48.28 -0.75
C ILE A 11 -16.68 46.93 -0.28
N VAL A 12 -16.28 45.86 -0.95
CA VAL A 12 -16.45 44.51 -0.39
C VAL A 12 -15.38 44.39 0.70
N SER A 13 -15.73 44.86 1.90
CA SER A 13 -14.84 44.93 3.07
C SER A 13 -14.68 43.57 3.72
N ASP A 14 -14.23 42.57 2.98
CA ASP A 14 -13.96 41.28 3.58
C ASP A 14 -12.52 41.28 4.10
N TRP A 15 -12.35 41.48 5.42
CA TRP A 15 -11.08 41.35 6.15
C TRP A 15 -10.66 39.87 6.24
N ASN A 16 -10.51 39.21 5.09
CA ASN A 16 -10.17 37.80 4.97
C ASN A 16 -8.66 37.57 5.08
N LEU A 17 -8.28 36.52 5.81
CA LEU A 17 -6.91 36.00 5.79
C LEU A 17 -6.77 35.02 4.61
N LEU A 18 -5.91 35.36 3.65
CA LEU A 18 -5.56 34.49 2.52
C LEU A 18 -4.10 34.02 2.66
N ILE A 19 -3.91 32.72 2.83
CA ILE A 19 -2.58 32.08 2.82
C ILE A 19 -2.43 31.35 1.48
N LYS A 20 -1.46 31.77 0.66
CA LYS A 20 -1.16 31.12 -0.62
C LYS A 20 -0.05 30.09 -0.44
N ASN A 21 -0.09 29.00 -1.20
CA ASN A 21 0.92 27.92 -1.16
C ASN A 21 1.16 27.37 0.25
N VAL A 22 0.07 27.04 0.94
CA VAL A 22 0.04 26.53 2.31
C VAL A 22 1.02 25.38 2.51
N LYS A 23 1.78 25.43 3.60
CA LYS A 23 2.75 24.42 4.06
C LYS A 23 2.37 23.87 5.43
N PRO A 24 2.85 22.67 5.82
CA PRO A 24 2.59 22.13 7.16
C PRO A 24 2.98 23.09 8.31
N SER A 25 4.00 23.94 8.10
CA SER A 25 4.41 24.97 9.06
C SER A 25 3.39 26.08 9.28
N ASP A 26 2.42 26.23 8.38
CA ASP A 26 1.33 27.20 8.52
C ASP A 26 0.18 26.64 9.39
N ALA A 27 0.24 25.37 9.80
CA ALA A 27 -0.75 24.81 10.72
C ALA A 27 -0.66 25.51 12.09
N GLY A 28 -1.81 25.88 12.66
CA GLY A 28 -1.84 26.60 13.92
C GLY A 28 -3.18 27.26 14.20
N LEU A 29 -3.24 27.94 15.35
CA LEU A 29 -4.41 28.70 15.78
C LEU A 29 -4.31 30.13 15.24
N TYR A 30 -5.28 30.53 14.43
CA TYR A 30 -5.39 31.88 13.90
C TYR A 30 -6.44 32.67 14.69
N GLU A 31 -6.10 33.89 15.10
CA GLU A 31 -7.01 34.79 15.83
C GLU A 31 -7.41 35.95 14.93
N CYS A 32 -8.70 36.10 14.68
CA CYS A 32 -9.28 37.36 14.22
C CYS A 32 -9.57 38.22 15.44
N LYS A 33 -8.94 39.40 15.52
CA LYS A 33 -9.08 40.34 16.63
C LYS A 33 -9.49 41.72 16.12
N ILE A 34 -10.58 42.24 16.65
CA ILE A 34 -11.06 43.60 16.41
C ILE A 34 -10.93 44.38 17.72
N THR A 35 -10.26 45.53 17.65
CA THR A 35 -10.10 46.42 18.82
C THR A 35 -11.07 47.59 18.66
N ALA A 36 -12.11 47.62 19.49
CA ALA A 36 -13.06 48.73 19.62
C ALA A 36 -13.10 49.19 21.09
N THR A 37 -14.26 49.61 21.61
CA THR A 37 -14.47 49.84 23.05
C THR A 37 -14.30 48.57 23.89
N THR A 38 -14.57 47.40 23.30
CA THR A 38 -14.20 46.08 23.82
C THR A 38 -13.43 45.31 22.76
N ILE A 39 -12.60 44.37 23.20
CA ILE A 39 -11.86 43.49 22.28
C ILE A 39 -12.78 42.33 21.88
N LEU A 40 -13.07 42.20 20.59
CA LEU A 40 -13.76 41.05 20.02
C LEU A 40 -12.73 40.12 19.39
N LYS A 41 -12.77 38.83 19.74
CA LYS A 41 -11.83 37.82 19.28
C LYS A 41 -12.57 36.57 18.80
N ARG A 42 -12.09 35.99 17.70
CA ARG A 42 -12.51 34.66 17.24
C ARG A 42 -11.30 33.87 16.79
N THR A 43 -11.19 32.63 17.24
CA THR A 43 -10.08 31.74 16.91
C THR A 43 -10.53 30.64 15.94
N VAL A 44 -9.64 30.27 15.02
CA VAL A 44 -9.84 29.20 14.04
C VAL A 44 -8.58 28.34 14.01
N GLN A 45 -8.73 27.02 14.16
CA GLN A 45 -7.63 26.07 14.02
C GLN A 45 -7.44 25.72 12.55
N LEU A 46 -6.28 26.05 11.98
CA LEU A 46 -5.87 25.60 10.66
C LEU A 46 -5.09 24.29 10.79
N ASN A 47 -5.63 23.21 10.23
CA ASN A 47 -4.93 21.94 10.09
C ASN A 47 -4.42 21.81 8.66
N VAL A 48 -3.10 21.67 8.49
CA VAL A 48 -2.49 21.47 7.17
C VAL A 48 -1.96 20.04 7.07
N ILE A 49 -2.55 19.27 6.17
CA ILE A 49 -2.10 17.90 5.87
C ILE A 49 -1.09 17.98 4.72
N GLY A 50 0.16 17.63 5.00
CA GLY A 50 1.20 17.57 3.98
C GLY A 50 0.93 16.49 2.93
N PRO A 51 1.66 16.51 1.79
CA PRO A 51 1.60 15.41 0.82
C PRO A 51 1.93 14.07 1.52
N PRO A 52 1.33 12.95 1.07
CA PRO A 52 1.57 11.65 1.67
C PRO A 52 3.06 11.36 1.79
N LEU A 53 3.53 11.01 2.99
CA LEU A 53 4.94 10.63 3.24
C LEU A 53 5.34 9.37 2.47
N HIS A 54 4.36 8.55 2.09
CA HIS A 54 4.52 7.35 1.28
C HIS A 54 3.72 7.53 -0.01
N LYS A 55 4.20 6.99 -1.14
CA LYS A 55 3.43 7.01 -2.39
C LYS A 55 2.26 6.04 -2.30
N ALA A 56 1.12 6.43 -2.85
CA ALA A 56 -0.03 5.54 -2.97
C ALA A 56 0.35 4.37 -3.86
N GLY A 57 -0.01 3.16 -3.43
CA GLY A 57 0.23 1.97 -4.22
C GLY A 57 -0.22 0.70 -3.53
N ILE A 58 -0.59 -0.26 -4.36
CA ILE A 58 -0.97 -1.59 -3.94
C ILE A 58 0.00 -2.61 -4.52
N SER A 59 0.44 -3.55 -3.69
CA SER A 59 1.38 -4.60 -4.07
C SER A 59 0.85 -5.96 -3.65
N VAL A 60 1.13 -6.99 -4.46
CA VAL A 60 0.79 -8.38 -4.14
C VAL A 60 2.06 -9.22 -4.17
N GLN A 61 2.32 -9.92 -3.07
CA GLN A 61 3.51 -10.75 -2.85
C GLN A 61 3.11 -12.19 -2.55
N GLY A 62 4.02 -13.13 -2.82
CA GLY A 62 3.82 -14.56 -2.61
C GLY A 62 4.52 -15.41 -3.67
N LYS A 63 4.46 -16.73 -3.49
CA LYS A 63 5.07 -17.68 -4.42
C LYS A 63 4.31 -17.72 -5.75
N GLU A 64 5.05 -17.80 -6.85
CA GLU A 64 4.48 -18.01 -8.19
C GLU A 64 4.20 -19.49 -8.47
N TYR A 65 4.99 -20.38 -7.86
CA TYR A 65 4.87 -21.83 -8.01
C TYR A 65 4.67 -22.46 -6.63
N VAL A 66 3.65 -23.31 -6.51
CA VAL A 66 3.27 -23.99 -5.26
C VAL A 66 3.12 -25.48 -5.57
N GLU A 67 3.63 -26.37 -4.72
CA GLU A 67 3.48 -27.81 -4.93
C GLU A 67 2.06 -28.25 -4.57
N HIS A 68 1.52 -29.25 -5.27
CA HIS A 68 0.21 -29.80 -4.98
C HIS A 68 0.13 -30.27 -3.52
N GLY A 69 -0.90 -29.84 -2.80
CA GLY A 69 -1.11 -30.13 -1.38
C GLY A 69 -0.47 -29.11 -0.43
N ASP A 70 0.45 -28.26 -0.90
CA ASP A 70 0.95 -27.13 -0.10
C ASP A 70 -0.08 -25.99 -0.06
N SER A 71 0.05 -25.07 0.89
CA SER A 71 -0.80 -23.89 0.99
C SER A 71 -0.31 -22.76 0.07
N ILE A 72 -1.23 -22.11 -0.63
CA ILE A 72 -0.97 -20.84 -1.32
C ILE A 72 -1.09 -19.73 -0.27
N VAL A 73 -0.07 -18.88 -0.17
CA VAL A 73 -0.07 -17.71 0.73
C VAL A 73 0.27 -16.47 -0.09
N LEU A 74 -0.69 -15.55 -0.17
CA LEU A 74 -0.55 -14.26 -0.84
C LEU A 74 -0.75 -13.13 0.15
N GLU A 75 0.12 -12.13 0.08
CA GLU A 75 0.00 -10.89 0.83
C GLU A 75 -0.34 -9.77 -0.14
N CYS A 76 -1.38 -8.99 0.18
CA CYS A 76 -1.67 -7.74 -0.45
C CYS A 76 -1.42 -6.60 0.52
N ASN A 77 -0.60 -5.64 0.12
CA ASN A 77 -0.31 -4.45 0.89
C ASN A 77 -0.73 -3.21 0.10
N ALA A 78 -1.78 -2.53 0.58
CA ALA A 78 -2.28 -1.28 0.03
C ALA A 78 -1.81 -0.11 0.91
N THR A 79 -0.81 0.64 0.43
CA THR A 79 -0.05 1.67 1.16
C THR A 79 -0.30 3.07 0.59
N GLY A 80 -0.13 4.09 1.44
CA GLY A 80 0.51 5.35 1.01
C GLY A 80 -0.38 6.39 0.32
N GLY A 81 -1.69 6.32 0.47
CA GLY A 81 -2.58 7.41 0.08
C GLY A 81 -2.68 8.53 1.13
N PRO A 82 -3.36 9.65 0.81
CA PRO A 82 -3.84 10.58 1.83
C PRO A 82 -4.82 9.92 2.80
N ILE A 83 -5.41 8.77 2.45
CA ILE A 83 -6.35 7.96 3.23
C ILE A 83 -5.89 6.49 3.20
N ILE A 84 -6.00 5.79 4.32
CA ILE A 84 -5.76 4.34 4.39
C ILE A 84 -7.02 3.63 3.88
N PRO A 85 -6.95 2.68 2.92
CA PRO A 85 -8.12 1.94 2.46
C PRO A 85 -8.88 1.31 3.61
N ASP A 86 -10.21 1.25 3.48
CA ASP A 86 -11.09 0.69 4.49
C ASP A 86 -11.26 -0.82 4.36
N ASP A 87 -11.13 -1.33 3.14
CA ASP A 87 -11.20 -2.75 2.88
C ASP A 87 -10.31 -3.21 1.72
N ILE A 88 -10.08 -4.52 1.65
CA ILE A 88 -9.44 -5.23 0.53
C ILE A 88 -10.29 -6.45 0.14
N ASP A 89 -10.57 -6.58 -1.14
CA ASP A 89 -11.19 -7.76 -1.73
C ASP A 89 -10.18 -8.58 -2.55
N TRP A 90 -10.32 -9.90 -2.50
CA TRP A 90 -9.58 -10.83 -3.35
C TRP A 90 -10.46 -11.41 -4.44
N PHE A 91 -9.88 -11.56 -5.63
CA PHE A 91 -10.51 -12.20 -6.77
C PHE A 91 -9.56 -13.23 -7.38
N LYS A 92 -10.11 -14.28 -7.99
CA LYS A 92 -9.36 -15.24 -8.79
C LYS A 92 -9.98 -15.28 -10.17
N ASN A 93 -9.17 -14.99 -11.19
CA ASN A 93 -9.60 -14.95 -12.59
C ASN A 93 -10.81 -14.03 -12.87
N GLY A 94 -11.01 -13.00 -12.03
CA GLY A 94 -12.13 -12.06 -12.13
C GLY A 94 -13.30 -12.35 -11.19
N ASP A 95 -13.39 -13.55 -10.62
CA ASP A 95 -14.45 -13.91 -9.67
C ASP A 95 -14.06 -13.57 -8.24
N LYS A 96 -14.96 -12.94 -7.49
CA LYS A 96 -14.72 -12.57 -6.09
C LYS A 96 -14.57 -13.84 -5.24
N ILE A 97 -13.51 -13.90 -4.45
CA ILE A 97 -13.30 -14.98 -3.49
C ILE A 97 -14.15 -14.67 -2.26
N ASP A 98 -15.17 -15.49 -2.03
CA ASP A 98 -15.91 -15.51 -0.77
C ASP A 98 -15.31 -16.57 0.16
N SER A 99 -14.51 -16.15 1.13
CA SER A 99 -13.88 -17.05 2.09
C SER A 99 -14.89 -17.77 2.99
N HIS A 100 -16.11 -17.25 3.15
CA HIS A 100 -17.12 -17.90 3.99
C HIS A 100 -17.72 -19.14 3.32
N LYS A 101 -17.58 -19.26 1.99
CA LYS A 101 -18.09 -20.40 1.22
C LYS A 101 -17.17 -21.62 1.25
N TYR A 102 -15.88 -21.44 1.54
CA TYR A 102 -14.87 -22.49 1.43
C TYR A 102 -14.07 -22.64 2.73
N SER A 103 -14.10 -23.83 3.34
CA SER A 103 -13.44 -24.08 4.63
C SER A 103 -11.91 -24.08 4.57
N ASN A 104 -11.32 -24.23 3.38
CA ASN A 104 -9.87 -24.22 3.18
C ASN A 104 -9.32 -22.83 2.80
N ILE A 105 -10.18 -21.82 2.69
CA ILE A 105 -9.79 -20.45 2.33
C ILE A 105 -9.91 -19.56 3.55
N VAL A 106 -8.83 -18.86 3.88
CA VAL A 106 -8.79 -17.89 4.98
C VAL A 106 -8.31 -16.56 4.43
N VAL A 107 -9.08 -15.50 4.71
CA VAL A 107 -8.68 -14.12 4.42
C VAL A 107 -8.58 -13.36 5.74
N THR A 108 -7.40 -12.81 6.02
CA THR A 108 -7.18 -11.93 7.17
C THR A 108 -6.84 -10.53 6.69
N LYS A 109 -7.13 -9.52 7.53
CA LYS A 109 -6.88 -8.10 7.24
C LYS A 109 -6.43 -7.40 8.51
N TYR A 110 -5.42 -6.53 8.43
CA TYR A 110 -5.01 -5.68 9.54
C TYR A 110 -4.49 -4.33 9.05
N ARG A 111 -4.69 -3.29 9.87
CA ARG A 111 -4.19 -1.93 9.58
C ARG A 111 -2.81 -1.74 10.17
N SER A 112 -1.87 -1.25 9.36
CA SER A 112 -0.57 -0.75 9.81
C SER A 112 -0.64 0.78 9.87
N LEU A 113 -0.66 1.34 11.07
CA LEU A 113 -0.69 2.80 11.27
C LEU A 113 0.64 3.46 10.90
N GLU A 114 1.76 2.78 11.19
CA GLU A 114 3.11 3.24 10.85
C GLU A 114 3.28 3.40 9.34
N ASN A 115 2.95 2.36 8.58
CA ASN A 115 3.08 2.38 7.12
C ASN A 115 1.87 3.00 6.41
N ARG A 116 0.85 3.45 7.17
CA ARG A 116 -0.43 3.92 6.63
C ARG A 116 -1.00 2.97 5.57
N ALA A 117 -1.12 1.70 5.93
CA ALA A 117 -1.49 0.65 5.00
C ALA A 117 -2.58 -0.26 5.57
N LEU A 118 -3.37 -0.84 4.67
CA LEU A 118 -4.20 -2.00 4.97
C LEU A 118 -3.53 -3.22 4.31
N ILE A 119 -3.24 -4.23 5.13
CA ILE A 119 -2.61 -5.47 4.68
C ILE A 119 -3.64 -6.58 4.76
N SER A 120 -3.73 -7.41 3.71
CA SER A 120 -4.56 -8.61 3.69
C SER A 120 -3.75 -9.83 3.30
N HIS A 121 -3.98 -10.95 3.98
CA HIS A 121 -3.45 -12.25 3.60
C HIS A 121 -4.56 -13.14 3.07
N LEU A 122 -4.34 -13.75 1.91
CA LEU A 122 -5.15 -14.83 1.36
C LEU A 122 -4.38 -16.13 1.50
N ILE A 123 -4.97 -17.08 2.22
CA ILE A 123 -4.42 -18.42 2.44
C ILE A 123 -5.40 -19.43 1.85
N ILE A 124 -4.92 -20.29 0.95
CA ILE A 124 -5.68 -21.43 0.42
C ILE A 124 -4.92 -22.68 0.83
N ASP A 125 -5.48 -23.43 1.78
CA ASP A 125 -4.88 -24.65 2.29
C ASP A 125 -5.11 -25.85 1.35
N ARG A 126 -4.14 -26.77 1.32
CA ARG A 126 -4.12 -27.97 0.47
C ARG A 126 -4.44 -27.69 -1.00
N SER A 127 -3.57 -26.94 -1.65
CA SER A 127 -3.78 -26.48 -3.02
C SER A 127 -3.91 -27.63 -4.03
N THR A 128 -4.77 -27.41 -5.00
CA THR A 128 -5.05 -28.33 -6.12
C THR A 128 -4.71 -27.65 -7.44
N LYS A 129 -4.71 -28.41 -8.54
CA LYS A 129 -4.46 -27.83 -9.87
C LYS A 129 -5.45 -26.71 -10.22
N ASP A 130 -6.70 -26.84 -9.77
CA ASP A 130 -7.76 -25.86 -10.01
C ASP A 130 -7.49 -24.53 -9.31
N ASP A 131 -6.63 -24.50 -8.29
CA ASP A 131 -6.18 -23.29 -7.60
C ASP A 131 -5.18 -22.45 -8.41
N THR A 132 -4.71 -22.97 -9.55
CA THR A 132 -3.93 -22.18 -10.52
C THR A 132 -4.76 -21.02 -11.07
N GLY A 133 -4.17 -19.84 -11.14
CA GLY A 133 -4.83 -18.67 -11.70
C GLY A 133 -4.16 -17.35 -11.39
N THR A 134 -4.79 -16.28 -11.86
CA THR A 134 -4.40 -14.91 -11.52
C THR A 134 -5.25 -14.42 -10.36
N TYR A 135 -4.58 -14.19 -9.24
CA TYR A 135 -5.16 -13.62 -8.03
C TYR A 135 -5.02 -12.11 -8.09
N ILE A 136 -6.14 -11.42 -7.88
CA ILE A 136 -6.25 -9.96 -7.96
C ILE A 136 -6.63 -9.47 -6.57
N CYS A 137 -5.86 -8.52 -6.06
CA CYS A 137 -6.21 -7.76 -4.88
C CYS A 137 -6.76 -6.40 -5.31
N ARG A 138 -7.89 -6.00 -4.75
CA ARG A 138 -8.52 -4.69 -4.98
C ARG A 138 -8.77 -3.99 -3.65
N SER A 139 -8.26 -2.79 -3.47
CA SER A 139 -8.56 -1.96 -2.29
C SER A 139 -9.92 -1.26 -2.44
N SER A 140 -10.46 -0.75 -1.33
CA SER A 140 -11.67 0.09 -1.34
C SER A 140 -11.48 1.46 -2.00
N LEU A 141 -10.26 1.78 -2.45
CA LEU A 141 -9.92 2.98 -3.24
C LEU A 141 -9.74 2.63 -4.73
N ASP A 142 -10.22 1.47 -5.17
CA ASP A 142 -10.15 0.95 -6.54
C ASP A 142 -8.73 0.74 -7.09
N GLU A 143 -7.71 0.72 -6.22
CA GLU A 143 -6.37 0.33 -6.62
C GLU A 143 -6.30 -1.20 -6.75
N ILE A 144 -5.67 -1.68 -7.83
CA ILE A 144 -5.61 -3.10 -8.15
C ILE A 144 -4.17 -3.53 -8.45
N ASN A 145 -3.77 -4.68 -7.92
CA ASN A 145 -2.58 -5.40 -8.37
C ASN A 145 -2.84 -6.91 -8.35
N LYS A 146 -2.02 -7.68 -9.07
CA LYS A 146 -2.27 -9.09 -9.35
C LYS A 146 -1.02 -9.94 -9.26
N LYS A 147 -1.20 -11.21 -8.91
CA LYS A 147 -0.16 -12.24 -8.91
C LYS A 147 -0.70 -13.51 -9.54
N THR A 148 0.05 -14.08 -10.47
CA THR A 148 -0.26 -15.40 -11.04
C THR A 148 0.41 -16.47 -10.19
N VAL A 149 -0.34 -17.52 -9.87
CA VAL A 149 0.13 -18.69 -9.13
C VAL A 149 -0.16 -19.93 -9.96
N THR A 150 0.82 -20.83 -10.06
CA THR A 150 0.73 -22.13 -10.73
C THR A 150 0.97 -23.25 -9.73
N VAL A 151 0.02 -24.18 -9.63
CA VAL A 151 0.17 -25.36 -8.78
C VAL A 151 0.82 -26.50 -9.55
N LEU A 152 1.95 -26.98 -9.05
CA LEU A 152 2.78 -28.02 -9.64
C LEU A 152 2.38 -29.39 -9.10
N VAL A 153 1.98 -30.30 -9.99
CA VAL A 153 1.79 -31.71 -9.64
C VAL A 153 3.09 -32.44 -9.95
N ALA A 154 3.70 -33.04 -8.92
CA ALA A 154 4.90 -33.84 -9.12
C ALA A 154 4.56 -35.11 -9.90
N ASP A 155 4.99 -35.18 -11.14
CA ASP A 155 5.12 -36.43 -11.88
C ASP A 155 6.43 -37.13 -11.47
N SER A 156 6.47 -38.46 -11.48
CA SER A 156 7.60 -39.26 -10.93
C SER A 156 8.94 -39.04 -11.63
N SER A 157 8.97 -38.25 -12.71
CA SER A 157 10.14 -37.89 -13.51
C SER A 157 10.74 -36.50 -13.18
N ASN A 158 10.10 -35.70 -12.33
CA ASN A 158 10.54 -34.33 -12.04
C ASN A 158 11.58 -34.30 -10.90
N VAL A 159 12.82 -33.92 -11.22
CA VAL A 159 13.91 -33.75 -10.24
C VAL A 159 13.93 -32.29 -9.75
N LYS A 160 13.82 -32.10 -8.44
CA LYS A 160 13.96 -30.81 -7.77
C LYS A 160 15.35 -30.23 -8.02
N ARG A 161 15.42 -29.05 -8.67
CA ARG A 161 16.68 -28.31 -8.79
C ARG A 161 16.99 -27.66 -7.45
N GLU A 162 17.95 -28.21 -6.72
CA GLU A 162 18.48 -27.56 -5.52
C GLU A 162 19.26 -26.29 -5.90
N PRO A 163 19.16 -25.19 -5.12
CA PRO A 163 20.06 -24.06 -5.27
C PRO A 163 21.49 -24.54 -5.01
N GLY A 164 22.37 -24.36 -5.99
CA GLY A 164 23.75 -24.83 -5.93
C GLY A 164 24.46 -24.34 -4.67
N ARG A 165 24.66 -25.23 -3.71
CA ARG A 165 25.55 -25.01 -2.57
C ARG A 165 26.97 -24.93 -3.12
N SER A 166 27.54 -23.72 -3.17
CA SER A 166 28.95 -23.50 -3.44
C SER A 166 29.77 -24.40 -2.49
N LYS A 167 30.34 -25.48 -3.03
CA LYS A 167 31.32 -26.27 -2.30
C LYS A 167 32.53 -25.35 -2.10
N SER A 168 32.74 -24.89 -0.86
CA SER A 168 34.01 -24.30 -0.47
C SER A 168 35.08 -25.36 -0.69
N GLY A 169 35.91 -25.18 -1.71
CA GLY A 169 37.09 -25.99 -1.93
C GLY A 169 38.00 -25.86 -0.72
N SER A 170 38.11 -26.92 0.07
CA SER A 170 39.18 -27.05 1.05
C SER A 170 40.46 -27.34 0.28
N SER A 171 41.31 -26.33 0.14
CA SER A 171 42.69 -26.49 -0.34
C SER A 171 43.42 -27.47 0.57
N ARG A 172 43.61 -28.70 0.11
CA ARG A 172 44.62 -29.61 0.65
C ARG A 172 45.99 -29.08 0.23
N THR A 173 46.73 -28.56 1.19
CA THR A 173 48.16 -28.25 1.08
C THR A 173 48.91 -29.55 0.75
N HIS A 174 49.47 -29.63 -0.46
CA HIS A 174 50.45 -30.64 -0.81
C HIS A 174 51.76 -30.31 -0.08
N ARG A 175 52.14 -31.15 0.89
CA ARG A 175 53.50 -31.18 1.45
C ARG A 175 54.42 -31.87 0.46
N HIS A 176 55.45 -31.15 0.01
CA HIS A 176 56.59 -31.71 -0.73
C HIS A 176 57.42 -32.62 0.21
N PRO A 177 57.96 -33.75 -0.27
CA PRO A 177 59.03 -34.46 0.42
C PRO A 177 60.40 -33.89 0.00
N GLU A 178 61.25 -33.57 0.98
CA GLU A 178 62.69 -33.36 0.77
C GLU A 178 63.41 -34.72 0.78
N HIS A 179 64.29 -34.93 -0.20
CA HIS A 179 65.28 -35.99 -0.26
C HIS A 179 66.66 -35.32 -0.22
N SER A 180 67.45 -35.62 0.82
CA SER A 180 68.89 -35.93 0.82
C SER A 180 69.48 -35.86 2.22
#